data_AF-A0A961GSA9-F1
#
_entry.id   AF-A0A961GSA9-F1
#
_cell.length_a   1.000
_cell.length_b   1.000
_cell.length_c   1.000
_cell.angle_alpha   90.00
_cell.angle_beta   90.00
_cell.angle_gamma   90.00
#
_symmetry.space_group_name_H-M   'P 1'
#
loop_
_entity.id
_entity.type
_entity.pdbx_description
1 polymer ?
#
loop_
_entity_poly.entity_id
_entity_poly.type
_entity_poly.pdbx_seq_one_letter_code
_entity_poly.pdbx_strand_id
1 'polypeptide(L)'
;TSQYEFWVGDTCFAIWEPEKMGREFVANTASYPALHVDDIESARADLEARGVQFFGDTFDTGVCLMAFFADPDGNSLMLHHRYAPR
;
A
#
# COMPACT_ATOMS: atom_id res chain seq x y z
N THR A 1 -5.09 -16.43 -14.50
CA THR A 1 -4.66 -15.73 -13.28
C THR A 1 -5.18 -16.50 -12.09
N SER A 2 -4.31 -16.83 -11.12
CA SER A 2 -4.75 -17.41 -9.85
C SER A 2 -5.74 -16.44 -9.18
N GLN A 3 -6.72 -16.95 -8.43
CA GLN A 3 -7.75 -16.12 -7.78
C GLN A 3 -7.17 -15.14 -6.75
N TYR A 4 -5.93 -15.35 -6.32
CA TYR A 4 -5.28 -14.58 -5.26
C TYR A 4 -4.10 -13.75 -5.74
N GLU A 5 -3.81 -13.75 -7.05
CA GLU A 5 -2.68 -13.03 -7.64
C GLU A 5 -3.15 -11.79 -8.39
N PHE A 6 -2.49 -10.66 -8.16
CA PHE A 6 -2.82 -9.36 -8.71
C PHE A 6 -1.55 -8.70 -9.25
N TRP A 7 -1.65 -8.13 -10.45
CA TRP A 7 -0.56 -7.36 -11.04
C TRP A 7 -0.67 -5.90 -10.62
N VAL A 8 0.40 -5.37 -10.05
CA VAL A 8 0.57 -3.96 -9.69
C VAL A 8 1.76 -3.44 -10.49
N GLY A 9 1.46 -2.78 -11.62
CA GLY A 9 2.46 -2.53 -12.65
C GLY A 9 3.06 -3.85 -13.14
N ASP A 10 4.39 -3.93 -13.16
CA ASP A 10 5.14 -5.13 -13.58
C ASP A 10 5.41 -6.12 -12.44
N THR A 11 4.88 -5.87 -11.23
CA THR A 11 5.08 -6.74 -10.06
C THR A 11 3.82 -7.53 -9.76
N CYS A 12 3.96 -8.84 -9.57
CA CYS A 12 2.86 -9.71 -9.11
C CYS A 12 2.82 -9.72 -7.57
N PHE A 13 1.65 -9.43 -7.01
CA PHE A 13 1.32 -9.54 -5.59
C PHE A 13 0.37 -10.72 -5.40
N ALA A 14 0.50 -11.41 -4.27
CA ALA A 14 -0.42 -12.48 -3.89
C ALA A 14 -1.00 -12.21 -2.50
N ILE A 15 -2.31 -12.44 -2.35
CA ILE A 15 -2.95 -12.51 -1.04
C ILE A 15 -2.82 -13.94 -0.52
N TRP A 16 -2.24 -14.10 0.67
CA TRP A 16 -1.96 -15.40 1.25
C TRP A 16 -2.60 -15.53 2.63
N GLU A 17 -3.36 -16.60 2.85
CA GLU A 17 -3.99 -16.94 4.12
C GLU A 17 -3.19 -18.06 4.82
N PRO A 18 -2.17 -17.73 5.64
CA PRO A 18 -1.26 -18.71 6.26
C PRO A 18 -1.98 -19.70 7.19
N GLU A 19 -3.10 -19.30 7.78
CA GLU A 19 -3.89 -20.11 8.71
C GLU A 19 -4.45 -21.38 8.04
N LYS A 20 -4.75 -21.34 6.74
CA LYS A 20 -5.15 -22.51 5.95
C LYS A 20 -4.07 -23.59 5.86
N MET A 21 -2.81 -23.24 6.18
CA MET A 21 -1.67 -24.13 6.23
C MET A 21 -1.18 -24.39 7.67
N GLY A 22 -1.98 -24.03 8.68
CA GLY A 22 -1.63 -24.19 10.09
C GLY A 22 -0.54 -23.22 10.58
N ARG A 23 -0.34 -22.10 9.89
CA ARG A 23 0.60 -21.05 10.30
C ARG A 23 -0.18 -19.85 10.84
N GLU A 24 0.34 -19.19 11.87
CA GLU A 24 -0.24 -17.95 12.39
C GLU A 24 -0.11 -16.82 11.35
N PHE A 25 -1.18 -16.03 11.18
CA PHE A 25 -1.10 -14.79 10.43
C PHE A 25 -0.38 -13.72 11.27
N VAL A 26 0.64 -13.10 10.68
CA VAL A 26 1.33 -11.95 11.27
C VAL A 26 1.39 -10.85 10.22
N ALA A 27 0.75 -9.72 10.52
CA ALA A 27 0.77 -8.56 9.65
C ALA A 27 2.21 -8.06 9.41
N ASN A 28 2.53 -7.75 8.15
CA ASN A 28 3.82 -7.16 7.82
C ASN A 28 3.82 -5.66 8.14
N THR A 29 4.45 -5.29 9.25
CA THR A 29 4.59 -3.89 9.69
C THR A 29 6.01 -3.34 9.54
N ALA A 30 6.97 -4.20 9.20
CA ALA A 30 8.39 -3.84 9.08
C ALA A 30 8.73 -3.19 7.73
N SER A 31 7.91 -3.42 6.71
CA SER A 31 8.12 -2.91 5.36
C SER A 31 6.81 -2.36 4.79
N TYR A 32 6.93 -1.29 4.02
CA TYR A 32 5.81 -0.62 3.36
C TYR A 32 6.01 -0.76 1.86
N PRO A 33 5.32 -1.70 1.18
CA PRO A 33 5.29 -1.70 -0.28
C PRO A 33 4.81 -0.33 -0.78
N ALA A 34 5.63 0.31 -1.60
CA ALA A 34 5.35 1.62 -2.16
C ALA A 34 4.58 1.49 -3.46
N LEU A 35 3.30 1.86 -3.43
CA LEU A 35 2.41 1.84 -4.57
C LEU A 35 2.50 3.19 -5.29
N HIS A 36 3.04 3.20 -6.50
CA HIS A 36 3.14 4.41 -7.30
C HIS A 36 1.75 4.94 -7.66
N VAL A 37 1.55 6.24 -7.49
CA VAL A 37 0.37 6.97 -7.97
C VAL A 37 0.78 8.26 -8.66
N ASP A 38 0.00 8.67 -9.66
CA ASP A 38 0.25 9.91 -10.40
C ASP A 38 -0.18 11.16 -9.62
N ASP A 39 -1.17 11.04 -8.74
CA ASP A 39 -1.64 12.11 -7.86
C ASP A 39 -1.95 11.52 -6.48
N ILE A 40 -1.21 11.95 -5.46
CA ILE A 40 -1.34 11.39 -4.12
C ILE A 40 -2.59 11.87 -3.39
N GLU A 41 -3.03 13.11 -3.64
CA GLU A 41 -4.18 13.70 -2.96
C GLU A 41 -5.48 13.04 -3.44
N SER A 42 -5.62 12.87 -4.76
CA SER A 42 -6.74 12.16 -5.37
C SER A 42 -6.79 10.70 -4.95
N ALA A 43 -5.63 10.00 -4.93
CA ALA A 43 -5.58 8.59 -4.54
C ALA A 43 -5.90 8.41 -3.05
N ARG A 44 -5.37 9.31 -2.20
CA ARG A 44 -5.67 9.32 -0.77
C ARG A 44 -7.16 9.56 -0.52
N ALA A 45 -7.76 10.57 -1.16
CA ALA A 45 -9.17 10.90 -1.00
C ALA A 45 -10.10 9.75 -1.42
N ASP A 46 -9.79 9.04 -2.52
CA ASP A 46 -10.57 7.85 -2.94
C ASP A 46 -10.51 6.73 -1.88
N LEU A 47 -9.32 6.45 -1.35
CA LEU A 47 -9.14 5.43 -0.34
C LEU A 47 -9.80 5.81 0.99
N GLU A 48 -9.69 7.07 1.43
CA GLU A 48 -10.37 7.57 2.62
C GLU A 48 -11.90 7.50 2.47
N ALA A 49 -12.45 7.83 1.29
CA ALA A 49 -13.88 7.68 1.01
C ALA A 49 -14.35 6.21 1.06
N ARG A 50 -13.43 5.26 0.84
CA ARG A 50 -13.65 3.82 0.97
C ARG A 50 -13.34 3.27 2.38
N GLY A 51 -13.03 4.16 3.33
CA GLY A 51 -12.83 3.83 4.74
C GLY A 51 -11.39 3.47 5.13
N VAL A 52 -10.41 3.64 4.22
CA VAL A 52 -8.99 3.45 4.56
C VAL A 52 -8.54 4.60 5.46
N GLN A 53 -7.84 4.27 6.55
CA GLN A 53 -7.26 5.26 7.45
C GLN A 53 -5.77 5.39 7.21
N PHE A 54 -5.32 6.61 6.95
CA PHE A 54 -3.90 6.92 6.79
C PHE A 54 -3.25 7.29 8.12
N PHE A 55 -1.98 6.94 8.24
CA PHE A 55 -1.13 7.25 9.39
C PHE A 55 -0.62 8.70 9.27
N GLY A 56 -1.47 9.65 9.66
CA GLY A 56 -1.15 11.07 9.63
C GLY A 56 -1.20 11.69 8.23
N ASP A 57 -0.49 12.79 8.06
CA ASP A 57 -0.50 13.59 6.83
C ASP A 57 0.43 13.02 5.76
N THR A 58 0.21 13.43 4.51
CA THR A 58 1.13 13.14 3.40
C THR A 58 2.49 13.77 3.71
N PHE A 59 3.55 12.96 3.65
CA PHE A 59 4.92 13.37 3.93
C PHE A 59 5.67 13.74 2.65
N ASP A 60 6.14 14.98 2.55
CA ASP A 60 6.98 15.45 1.45
C ASP A 60 8.46 15.35 1.82
N THR A 61 9.23 14.68 0.96
CA THR A 61 10.68 14.49 1.10
C THR A 61 11.50 15.57 0.36
N GLY A 62 10.84 16.45 -0.38
CA GLY A 62 11.46 17.43 -1.29
C GLY A 62 11.69 16.89 -2.72
N VAL A 63 11.45 15.61 -2.95
CA VAL A 63 11.51 14.99 -4.30
C VAL A 63 10.34 14.03 -4.58
N CYS A 64 9.71 13.52 -3.53
CA CYS A 64 8.52 12.67 -3.60
C CYS A 64 7.61 12.87 -2.38
N LEU A 65 6.34 12.51 -2.57
CA LEU A 65 5.28 12.48 -1.57
C LEU A 65 5.01 11.03 -1.16
N MET A 66 4.76 10.82 0.13
CA MET A 66 4.46 9.50 0.70
C MET A 66 3.27 9.59 1.65
N ALA A 67 2.31 8.67 1.54
CA ALA A 67 1.18 8.57 2.46
C ALA A 67 1.06 7.12 2.95
N PHE A 68 1.26 6.91 4.25
CA PHE A 68 1.32 5.60 4.88
C PHE A 68 -0.05 5.17 5.40
N PHE A 69 -0.38 3.90 5.27
CA PHE A 69 -1.64 3.31 5.76
C PHE A 69 -1.46 1.81 6.00
N ALA A 70 -2.53 1.16 6.48
CA ALA A 70 -2.59 -0.30 6.51
C ALA A 70 -3.82 -0.83 5.76
N ASP A 71 -3.69 -2.05 5.24
CA ASP A 71 -4.85 -2.80 4.75
C ASP A 71 -5.73 -3.29 5.92
N PRO A 72 -6.90 -3.89 5.64
CA PRO A 72 -7.80 -4.39 6.68
C PRO A 72 -7.19 -5.45 7.62
N ASP A 73 -6.16 -6.16 7.19
CA ASP A 73 -5.46 -7.19 7.98
C ASP A 73 -4.27 -6.60 8.76
N GLY A 74 -4.02 -5.29 8.64
CA GLY A 74 -2.98 -4.57 9.36
C GLY A 74 -1.62 -4.55 8.67
N ASN A 75 -1.51 -5.02 7.43
CA ASN A 75 -0.25 -4.93 6.67
C ASN A 75 0.03 -3.47 6.32
N SER A 76 1.25 -3.02 6.55
CA SER A 76 1.73 -1.68 6.23
C SER A 76 1.91 -1.48 4.72
N LEU A 77 1.33 -0.42 4.15
CA LEU A 77 1.51 0.02 2.76
C LEU A 77 1.75 1.54 2.67
N MET A 78 2.29 2.02 1.55
CA MET A 78 2.31 3.46 1.26
C MET A 78 1.87 3.77 -0.17
N LEU A 79 1.17 4.89 -0.33
CA LEU A 79 1.12 5.58 -1.61
C LEU A 79 2.42 6.37 -1.79
N HIS A 80 2.95 6.38 -3.01
CA HIS A 80 4.17 7.09 -3.34
C HIS A 80 4.01 7.83 -4.66
N HIS A 81 4.28 9.13 -4.67
CA HIS A 81 4.30 9.95 -5.88
C HIS A 81 5.64 10.69 -5.99
N ARG A 82 6.41 10.42 -7.04
CA ARG A 82 7.68 11.12 -7.29
C ARG A 82 7.52 12.17 -8.39
N TYR A 83 7.63 13.44 -8.00
CA TYR A 83 7.49 14.57 -8.92
C TYR A 83 8.83 15.07 -9.48
N ALA A 84 9.94 14.76 -8.81
CA ALA A 84 11.28 15.13 -9.29
C ALA A 84 11.92 13.99 -10.12
N PRO A 85 12.70 14.31 -11.17
CA PRO A 85 13.42 13.31 -11.98
C PRO A 85 14.53 12.62 -11.19
N ARG A 86 14.96 11.45 -11.69
CA ARG A 86 15.91 10.56 -11.01
C ARG A 86 17.36 10.93 -11.28
#